data_AF-A0A353ZTH3-F1
#
_entry.id   AF-A0A353ZTH3-F1
#
_cell.length_a   1.000
_cell.length_b   1.000
_cell.length_c   1.000
_cell.angle_alpha   90.00
_cell.angle_beta   90.00
_cell.angle_gamma   90.00
#
_symmetry.space_group_name_H-M   'P 1'
#
loop_
_entity.id
_entity.type
_entity.pdbx_description
1 polymer ?
#
loop_
_entity_poly.entity_id
_entity_poly.type
_entity_poly.pdbx_seq_one_letter_code
_entity_poly.pdbx_strand_id
1 'polypeptide(L)'
;MSTQQAAVPSEAAQTRRAVSNILKGSAGNLVEWYDLYVYTVFAAYFQSHFFNSKDELQAGLEAMAVFSTSFLMRPIGAWFFGRYADRKGRKAALTLSVTMMSAGSFAIALLPTTQQVGVWALVLLVLVRLIQGFSVGGEYGTSATYMSEAATSKRRGFFSSFQYVTLIGGQMLALLVLVVLQNFMPKSDLTEWGWRIPFAIGGVAALVVLWLRRSMEETVSAEQVQAAKAPVAAGEAQPGTMKLLFTQYWKPLLICIGVTLGGTVAFYTYTNFILKFMNDTSGIDKTDTSVINFWALFIFMLLQPVYGIISDKVGRKPLLLWFGITGVLFTWPLLSMLSNTKDPFTAFLLMMGGLLIVGGYTSINALVKAELFPASIRALGVGLGYAIANSLF
;
A
#
# COMPACT_ATOMS: atom_id res chain seq x y z
N MET A 1 36.25 -31.86 -20.96
CA MET A 1 35.63 -30.73 -20.24
C MET A 1 34.15 -31.01 -20.13
N SER A 2 33.71 -31.56 -18.99
CA SER A 2 32.32 -31.88 -18.68
C SER A 2 31.60 -30.61 -18.24
N THR A 3 30.69 -30.13 -19.09
CA THR A 3 29.76 -29.04 -18.79
C THR A 3 28.92 -29.46 -17.59
N GLN A 4 29.17 -28.89 -16.41
CA GLN A 4 28.25 -28.98 -15.28
C GLN A 4 26.92 -28.34 -15.70
N GLN A 5 25.95 -29.16 -16.11
CA GLN A 5 24.56 -28.75 -16.14
C GLN A 5 24.17 -28.40 -14.70
N ALA A 6 24.00 -27.10 -14.43
CA ALA A 6 23.43 -26.64 -13.17
C ALA A 6 22.08 -27.35 -12.98
N ALA A 7 21.98 -28.17 -11.93
CA ALA A 7 20.77 -28.93 -11.64
C ALA A 7 19.58 -27.96 -11.52
N VAL A 8 18.56 -28.17 -12.35
CA VAL A 8 17.31 -27.39 -12.29
C VAL A 8 16.74 -27.58 -10.88
N PRO A 9 16.57 -26.52 -10.08
CA PRO A 9 16.09 -26.65 -8.71
C PRO A 9 14.70 -27.29 -8.70
N SER A 10 14.46 -28.22 -7.77
CA SER A 10 13.17 -28.91 -7.65
C SER A 10 12.00 -27.94 -7.45
N GLU A 11 10.79 -28.33 -7.86
CA GLU A 11 9.58 -27.50 -7.72
C GLU A 11 9.36 -27.04 -6.26
N ALA A 12 9.72 -27.88 -5.29
CA ALA A 12 9.69 -27.55 -3.86
C ALA A 12 10.73 -26.47 -3.48
N ALA A 13 11.94 -26.53 -4.02
CA ALA A 13 12.97 -25.52 -3.80
C ALA A 13 12.61 -24.18 -4.45
N GLN A 14 12.05 -24.20 -5.66
CA GLN A 14 11.54 -23.01 -6.34
C GLN A 14 10.38 -22.38 -5.57
N THR A 15 9.45 -23.19 -5.05
CA THR A 15 8.32 -22.71 -4.23
C THR A 15 8.81 -22.10 -2.92
N ARG A 16 9.76 -22.74 -2.21
CA ARG A 16 10.33 -22.20 -0.97
C ARG A 16 11.04 -20.87 -1.19
N ARG A 17 11.77 -20.74 -2.32
CA ARG A 17 12.41 -19.48 -2.72
C ARG A 17 11.39 -18.39 -3.02
N ALA A 18 10.35 -18.71 -3.80
CA ALA A 18 9.26 -17.78 -4.11
C ALA A 18 8.58 -17.28 -2.83
N VAL A 19 8.17 -18.18 -1.93
CA VAL A 19 7.56 -17.85 -0.62
C VAL A 19 8.46 -16.91 0.18
N SER A 20 9.75 -17.24 0.32
CA SER A 20 10.72 -16.39 1.01
C SER A 20 10.81 -14.99 0.38
N ASN A 21 10.91 -14.92 -0.94
CA ASN A 21 11.02 -13.65 -1.66
C ASN A 21 9.77 -12.79 -1.52
N ILE A 22 8.59 -13.40 -1.50
CA ILE A 22 7.32 -12.71 -1.34
C ILE A 22 7.14 -12.21 0.08
N LEU A 23 7.46 -13.01 1.09
CA LEU A 23 7.45 -12.54 2.47
C LEU A 23 8.36 -11.31 2.64
N LYS A 24 9.55 -11.31 2.02
CA LYS A 24 10.46 -10.15 2.03
C LYS A 24 9.89 -8.93 1.29
N GLY A 25 9.21 -9.16 0.16
CA GLY A 25 8.55 -8.10 -0.62
C GLY A 25 7.35 -7.49 0.13
N SER A 26 6.46 -8.34 0.62
CA SER A 26 5.26 -7.96 1.37
C SER A 26 5.58 -7.34 2.74
N ALA A 27 6.68 -7.73 3.40
CA ALA A 27 7.08 -7.12 4.66
C ALA A 27 7.35 -5.60 4.53
N GLY A 28 7.92 -5.15 3.41
CA GLY A 28 8.09 -3.71 3.17
C GLY A 28 6.75 -2.99 3.04
N ASN A 29 5.81 -3.57 2.29
CA ASN A 29 4.46 -3.04 2.17
C ASN A 29 3.73 -3.02 3.54
N LEU A 30 3.89 -4.05 4.37
CA LEU A 30 3.31 -4.09 5.71
C LEU A 30 3.76 -2.90 6.55
N VAL A 31 5.07 -2.64 6.61
CA VAL A 31 5.63 -1.54 7.40
C VAL A 31 5.19 -0.19 6.84
N GLU A 32 5.12 -0.05 5.52
CA GLU A 32 4.61 1.14 4.86
C GLU A 32 3.18 1.49 5.30
N TRP A 33 2.27 0.52 5.19
CA TRP A 33 0.88 0.73 5.57
C TRP A 33 0.74 0.93 7.07
N TYR A 34 1.50 0.20 7.89
CA TYR A 34 1.56 0.45 9.33
C TYR A 34 1.93 1.91 9.63
N ASP A 35 3.01 2.45 9.05
CA ASP A 35 3.47 3.83 9.31
C ASP A 35 2.44 4.89 8.87
N LEU A 36 1.75 4.61 7.76
CA LEU A 36 0.67 5.45 7.26
C LEU A 36 -0.51 5.45 8.23
N TYR A 37 -0.97 4.27 8.65
CA TYR A 37 -2.11 4.14 9.54
C TYR A 37 -1.80 4.67 10.95
N VAL A 38 -0.58 4.45 11.47
CA VAL A 38 -0.13 5.03 12.74
C VAL A 38 -0.32 6.55 12.74
N TYR A 39 0.00 7.25 11.66
CA TYR A 39 -0.21 8.69 11.59
C TYR A 39 -1.67 9.06 11.80
N THR A 40 -2.57 8.41 11.06
CA THR A 40 -4.01 8.71 11.12
C THR A 40 -4.64 8.31 12.45
N VAL A 41 -4.24 7.16 13.00
CA VAL A 41 -4.75 6.61 14.27
C VAL A 41 -4.26 7.44 15.46
N PHE A 42 -3.01 7.92 15.41
CA PHE A 42 -2.42 8.70 16.50
C PHE A 42 -2.54 10.22 16.32
N ALA A 43 -3.13 10.72 15.23
CA ALA A 43 -3.28 12.15 14.93
C ALA A 43 -3.87 12.94 16.10
N ALA A 44 -4.95 12.42 16.70
CA ALA A 44 -5.61 13.05 17.84
C ALA A 44 -4.72 13.18 19.09
N TYR A 45 -3.67 12.37 19.21
CA TYR A 45 -2.77 12.36 20.37
C TYR A 45 -1.56 13.27 20.19
N PHE A 46 -1.10 13.52 18.95
CA PHE A 46 0.05 14.39 18.70
C PHE A 46 -0.31 15.76 18.12
N GLN A 47 -1.56 15.99 17.66
CA GLN A 47 -1.93 17.22 16.95
C GLN A 47 -1.59 18.51 17.74
N SER A 48 -1.82 18.53 19.05
CA SER A 48 -1.52 19.70 19.91
C SER A 48 -0.01 20.01 20.04
N HIS A 49 0.87 19.06 19.69
CA HIS A 49 2.32 19.24 19.74
C HIS A 49 2.90 19.88 18.48
N PHE A 50 2.12 19.91 17.38
CA PHE A 50 2.61 20.38 16.08
C PHE A 50 1.75 21.50 15.51
N PHE A 51 0.46 21.54 15.84
CA PHE A 51 -0.48 22.54 15.37
C PHE A 51 -0.80 23.52 16.50
N ASN A 52 -0.77 24.83 16.20
CA ASN A 52 -1.03 25.90 17.18
C ASN A 52 -2.51 26.25 17.30
N SER A 53 -3.38 25.45 16.69
CA SER A 53 -4.80 25.75 16.56
C SER A 53 -5.52 25.48 17.89
N LYS A 54 -6.25 26.50 18.37
CA LYS A 54 -7.01 26.45 19.63
C LYS A 54 -8.30 25.63 19.53
N ASP A 55 -8.69 25.29 18.30
CA ASP A 55 -9.84 24.46 17.97
C ASP A 55 -9.37 23.06 17.54
N GLU A 56 -9.87 22.01 18.20
CA GLU A 56 -9.57 20.61 17.87
C GLU A 56 -9.95 20.26 16.44
N LEU A 57 -11.04 20.84 15.92
CA LEU A 57 -11.47 20.61 14.54
C LEU A 57 -10.41 21.16 13.57
N GLN A 58 -9.89 22.35 13.83
CA GLN A 58 -8.89 22.97 12.98
C GLN A 58 -7.56 22.19 13.05
N ALA A 59 -7.12 21.78 14.24
CA ALA A 59 -5.92 20.96 14.39
C ALA A 59 -6.03 19.60 13.65
N GLY A 60 -7.22 18.99 13.70
CA GLY A 60 -7.52 17.77 12.95
C GLY A 60 -7.46 17.98 11.43
N LEU A 61 -8.02 19.09 10.93
CA LEU A 61 -7.95 19.44 9.51
C LEU A 61 -6.52 19.70 9.05
N GLU A 62 -5.69 20.35 9.86
CA GLU A 62 -4.27 20.56 9.56
C GLU A 62 -3.49 19.24 9.54
N ALA A 63 -3.74 18.33 10.48
CA ALA A 63 -3.17 16.99 10.46
C ALA A 63 -3.55 16.22 9.18
N MET A 64 -4.82 16.31 8.76
CA MET A 64 -5.28 15.70 7.50
C MET A 64 -4.70 16.39 6.26
N ALA A 65 -4.46 17.71 6.30
CA ALA A 65 -3.80 18.42 5.22
C ALA A 65 -2.34 17.97 5.08
N VAL A 66 -1.59 17.88 6.18
CA VAL A 66 -0.21 17.34 6.18
C VAL A 66 -0.20 15.89 5.69
N PHE A 67 -1.15 15.05 6.13
CA PHE A 67 -1.31 13.71 5.59
C PHE A 67 -1.51 13.70 4.07
N SER A 68 -2.43 14.53 3.57
CA SER A 68 -2.78 14.63 2.15
C SER A 68 -1.60 15.11 1.29
N THR A 69 -0.78 16.06 1.79
CA THR A 69 0.41 16.50 1.07
C THR A 69 1.42 15.38 0.82
N SER A 70 1.50 14.39 1.71
CA SER A 70 2.36 13.21 1.48
C SER A 70 1.86 12.36 0.29
N PHE A 71 0.55 12.35 0.01
CA PHE A 71 0.01 11.66 -1.16
C PHE A 71 0.42 12.36 -2.45
N LEU A 72 0.45 13.70 -2.48
CA LEU A 72 0.89 14.48 -3.65
C LEU A 72 2.36 14.23 -4.03
N MET A 73 3.19 13.77 -3.08
CA MET A 73 4.58 13.38 -3.36
C MET A 73 4.71 11.99 -4.00
N ARG A 74 3.67 11.14 -3.92
CA ARG A 74 3.73 9.76 -4.43
C ARG A 74 3.96 9.68 -5.94
N PRO A 75 3.33 10.49 -6.81
CA PRO A 75 3.62 10.46 -8.25
C PRO A 75 5.06 10.85 -8.56
N ILE A 76 5.61 11.82 -7.84
CA ILE A 76 7.01 12.26 -7.98
C ILE A 76 7.96 11.12 -7.56
N GLY A 77 7.66 10.50 -6.41
CA GLY A 77 8.35 9.30 -5.94
C GLY A 77 8.28 8.14 -6.93
N ALA A 78 7.09 7.81 -7.41
CA ALA A 78 6.85 6.72 -8.35
C ALA A 78 7.60 6.91 -9.66
N TRP A 79 7.67 8.15 -10.16
CA TRP A 79 8.49 8.49 -11.31
C TRP A 79 9.98 8.25 -11.06
N PHE A 80 10.52 8.79 -9.96
CA PHE A 80 11.93 8.68 -9.62
C PHE A 80 12.34 7.21 -9.37
N PHE A 81 11.63 6.53 -8.47
CA PHE A 81 11.93 5.16 -8.07
C PHE A 81 11.59 4.15 -9.16
N GLY A 82 10.54 4.36 -9.94
CA GLY A 82 10.21 3.51 -11.09
C GLY A 82 11.33 3.55 -12.13
N ARG A 83 11.80 4.75 -12.49
CA ARG A 83 12.98 4.92 -13.37
C ARG A 83 14.25 4.33 -12.75
N TYR A 84 14.45 4.49 -11.45
CA TYR A 84 15.59 3.93 -10.74
C TYR A 84 15.54 2.39 -10.74
N ALA A 85 14.38 1.78 -10.50
CA ALA A 85 14.15 0.34 -10.53
C ALA A 85 14.37 -0.26 -11.94
N ASP A 86 13.90 0.43 -12.97
CA ASP A 86 14.06 -0.01 -14.36
C ASP A 86 15.53 0.08 -14.83
N ARG A 87 16.38 0.92 -14.23
CA ARG A 87 17.79 1.13 -14.65
C ARG A 87 18.85 0.55 -13.72
N LYS A 88 18.55 0.39 -12.43
CA LYS A 88 19.49 -0.05 -11.39
C LYS A 88 19.07 -1.34 -10.71
N GLY A 89 17.87 -1.85 -10.98
CA GLY A 89 17.32 -3.07 -10.39
C GLY A 89 16.25 -2.80 -9.34
N ARG A 90 15.35 -3.77 -9.13
CA ARG A 90 14.21 -3.69 -8.21
C ARG A 90 14.71 -3.68 -6.76
N LYS A 91 15.71 -4.50 -6.44
CA LYS A 91 16.28 -4.58 -5.07
C LYS A 91 16.86 -3.24 -4.64
N ALA A 92 17.59 -2.56 -5.52
CA ALA A 92 18.20 -1.27 -5.23
C ALA A 92 17.14 -0.21 -4.92
N ALA A 93 16.09 -0.13 -5.74
CA ALA A 93 15.00 0.83 -5.56
C ALA A 93 14.22 0.59 -4.26
N LEU A 94 13.86 -0.68 -4.00
CA LEU A 94 13.23 -1.09 -2.75
C LEU A 94 14.11 -0.74 -1.53
N THR A 95 15.40 -1.05 -1.57
CA THR A 95 16.29 -0.76 -0.43
C THR A 95 16.39 0.74 -0.15
N LEU A 96 16.54 1.56 -1.19
CA LEU A 96 16.61 3.01 -1.05
C LEU A 96 15.31 3.57 -0.47
N SER A 97 14.17 3.13 -0.99
CA SER A 97 12.89 3.65 -0.51
C SER A 97 12.63 3.28 0.96
N VAL A 98 12.72 2.01 1.36
CA VAL A 98 12.54 1.64 2.78
C VAL A 98 13.54 2.35 3.71
N THR A 99 14.76 2.65 3.25
CA THR A 99 15.72 3.42 4.04
C THR A 99 15.20 4.84 4.32
N MET A 100 14.68 5.51 3.29
CA MET A 100 14.08 6.84 3.43
C MET A 100 12.83 6.81 4.33
N MET A 101 11.98 5.78 4.17
CA MET A 101 10.82 5.57 5.01
C MET A 101 11.20 5.39 6.49
N SER A 102 12.15 4.50 6.77
CA SER A 102 12.66 4.22 8.13
C SER A 102 13.22 5.48 8.79
N ALA A 103 14.04 6.24 8.06
CA ALA A 103 14.59 7.50 8.53
C ALA A 103 13.47 8.50 8.84
N GLY A 104 12.42 8.56 8.01
CA GLY A 104 11.27 9.40 8.27
C GLY A 104 10.50 9.00 9.52
N SER A 105 10.26 7.70 9.74
CA SER A 105 9.50 7.22 10.90
C SER A 105 10.24 7.45 12.22
N PHE A 106 11.56 7.23 12.24
CA PHE A 106 12.38 7.62 13.37
C PHE A 106 12.45 9.13 13.56
N ALA A 107 12.54 9.90 12.47
CA ALA A 107 12.54 11.36 12.58
C ALA A 107 11.26 11.85 13.26
N ILE A 108 10.08 11.34 12.88
CA ILE A 108 8.81 11.71 13.55
C ILE A 108 8.81 11.35 15.03
N ALA A 109 9.30 10.15 15.38
CA ALA A 109 9.40 9.72 16.78
C ALA A 109 10.31 10.65 17.60
N LEU A 110 11.27 11.33 16.98
CA LEU A 110 12.24 12.23 17.62
C LEU A 110 11.97 13.71 17.37
N LEU A 111 10.92 14.07 16.62
CA LEU A 111 10.67 15.47 16.25
C LEU A 111 10.45 16.34 17.49
N PRO A 112 11.03 17.55 17.54
CA PRO A 112 10.74 18.50 18.60
C PRO A 112 9.31 19.05 18.47
N THR A 113 8.71 19.43 19.59
CA THR A 113 7.34 19.96 19.65
C THR A 113 7.31 21.49 19.48
N THR A 114 6.13 22.06 19.24
CA THR A 114 5.92 23.52 19.16
C THR A 114 6.40 24.25 20.42
N GLN A 115 6.34 23.62 21.58
CA GLN A 115 6.88 24.18 22.83
C GLN A 115 8.41 24.34 22.80
N GLN A 116 9.11 23.48 22.07
CA GLN A 116 10.58 23.47 22.02
C GLN A 116 11.14 24.36 20.90
N VAL A 117 10.50 24.37 19.72
CA VAL A 117 11.05 25.05 18.53
C VAL A 117 10.03 25.93 17.78
N GLY A 118 8.83 26.11 18.33
CA GLY A 118 7.76 26.91 17.73
C GLY A 118 7.27 26.35 16.39
N VAL A 119 7.04 27.24 15.42
CA VAL A 119 6.51 26.90 14.08
C VAL A 119 7.39 25.88 13.33
N TRP A 120 8.68 25.78 13.67
CA TRP A 120 9.58 24.81 13.06
C TRP A 120 9.16 23.35 13.30
N ALA A 121 8.42 23.06 14.38
CA ALA A 121 7.90 21.71 14.62
C ALA A 121 6.99 21.25 13.47
N LEU A 122 6.05 22.12 13.05
CA LEU A 122 5.17 21.86 11.91
C LEU A 122 5.96 21.73 10.60
N VAL A 123 6.90 22.64 10.35
CA VAL A 123 7.72 22.62 9.13
C VAL A 123 8.52 21.32 9.03
N LEU A 124 9.15 20.88 10.12
CA LEU A 124 9.89 19.63 10.17
C LEU A 124 8.96 18.42 9.98
N LEU A 125 7.78 18.42 10.60
CA LEU A 125 6.78 17.36 10.40
C LEU A 125 6.36 17.25 8.93
N VAL A 126 6.07 18.38 8.29
CA VAL A 126 5.72 18.44 6.86
C VAL A 126 6.87 17.93 6.00
N LEU A 127 8.10 18.39 6.23
CA LEU A 127 9.28 17.94 5.47
C LEU A 127 9.48 16.42 5.57
N VAL A 128 9.41 15.87 6.78
CA VAL A 128 9.52 14.43 6.99
C VAL A 128 8.39 13.68 6.28
N ARG A 129 7.17 14.20 6.31
CA ARG A 129 6.01 13.62 5.63
C ARG A 129 6.13 13.66 4.10
N LEU A 130 6.70 14.73 3.54
CA LEU A 130 6.97 14.82 2.11
C LEU A 130 8.02 13.79 1.68
N ILE A 131 9.07 13.59 2.48
CA ILE A 131 10.10 12.56 2.25
C ILE A 131 9.49 11.16 2.31
N GLN A 132 8.65 10.88 3.31
CA GLN A 132 7.93 9.61 3.40
C GLN A 132 7.01 9.40 2.21
N GLY A 133 6.20 10.41 1.82
CA GLY A 133 5.33 10.34 0.64
C GLY A 133 6.08 10.06 -0.66
N PHE A 134 7.23 10.71 -0.84
CA PHE A 134 8.14 10.46 -1.96
C PHE A 134 8.70 9.02 -1.95
N SER A 135 9.13 8.53 -0.80
CA SER A 135 9.60 7.15 -0.64
C SER A 135 8.50 6.14 -0.99
N VAL A 136 7.31 6.31 -0.42
CA VAL A 136 6.13 5.45 -0.65
C VAL A 136 5.77 5.33 -2.14
N GLY A 137 5.91 6.42 -2.90
CA GLY A 137 5.67 6.40 -4.35
C GLY A 137 6.47 5.31 -5.08
N GLY A 138 7.67 4.97 -4.60
CA GLY A 138 8.52 3.95 -5.19
C GLY A 138 8.25 2.51 -4.75
N GLU A 139 7.65 2.30 -3.58
CA GLU A 139 7.48 0.96 -3.01
C GLU A 139 6.42 0.16 -3.75
N TYR A 140 5.21 0.70 -3.95
CA TYR A 140 4.12 -0.04 -4.59
C TYR A 140 4.50 -0.57 -5.97
N GLY A 141 4.99 0.31 -6.87
CA GLY A 141 5.30 -0.06 -8.25
C GLY A 141 6.43 -1.10 -8.33
N THR A 142 7.47 -0.91 -7.51
CA THR A 142 8.63 -1.81 -7.49
C THR A 142 8.30 -3.14 -6.82
N SER A 143 7.54 -3.14 -5.71
CA SER A 143 7.11 -4.34 -4.99
C SER A 143 6.12 -5.16 -5.81
N ALA A 144 5.12 -4.53 -6.42
CA ALA A 144 4.18 -5.18 -7.33
C ALA A 144 4.90 -5.88 -8.49
N THR A 145 5.86 -5.17 -9.10
CA THR A 145 6.70 -5.72 -10.17
C THR A 145 7.55 -6.88 -9.67
N TYR A 146 8.26 -6.70 -8.54
CA TYR A 146 9.11 -7.72 -7.94
C TYR A 146 8.32 -9.00 -7.61
N MET A 147 7.17 -8.89 -6.94
CA MET A 147 6.33 -10.04 -6.61
C MET A 147 5.82 -10.74 -7.87
N SER A 148 5.45 -9.99 -8.91
CA SER A 148 5.01 -10.57 -10.18
C SER A 148 6.15 -11.33 -10.89
N GLU A 149 7.38 -10.83 -10.81
CA GLU A 149 8.58 -11.41 -11.45
C GLU A 149 9.15 -12.59 -10.65
N ALA A 150 9.10 -12.52 -9.31
CA ALA A 150 9.62 -13.56 -8.41
C ALA A 150 8.65 -14.74 -8.19
N ALA A 151 7.37 -14.58 -8.53
CA ALA A 151 6.37 -15.63 -8.36
C ALA A 151 6.47 -16.72 -9.44
N THR A 152 6.30 -17.99 -9.04
CA THR A 152 6.16 -19.11 -9.97
C THR A 152 4.93 -18.91 -10.86
N SER A 153 5.03 -19.24 -12.16
CA SER A 153 3.99 -19.00 -13.17
C SER A 153 2.60 -19.51 -12.78
N LYS A 154 2.51 -20.61 -12.01
CA LYS A 154 1.24 -21.24 -11.59
C LYS A 154 0.56 -20.58 -10.37
N ARG A 155 1.23 -19.72 -9.61
CA ARG A 155 0.73 -19.19 -8.31
C ARG A 155 0.84 -17.66 -8.17
N ARG A 156 0.93 -16.93 -9.29
CA ARG A 156 1.16 -15.48 -9.26
C ARG A 156 0.03 -14.72 -8.58
N GLY A 157 -1.22 -15.16 -8.73
CA GLY A 157 -2.40 -14.57 -8.09
C GLY A 157 -2.38 -14.76 -6.58
N PHE A 158 -2.17 -15.98 -6.10
CA PHE A 158 -2.02 -16.26 -4.67
C PHE A 158 -0.95 -15.38 -4.03
N PHE A 159 0.21 -15.28 -4.68
CA PHE A 159 1.32 -14.50 -4.14
C PHE A 159 1.10 -12.99 -4.20
N SER A 160 0.51 -12.48 -5.28
CA SER A 160 0.13 -11.05 -5.38
C SER A 160 -0.86 -10.62 -4.31
N SER A 161 -1.72 -11.54 -3.84
CA SER A 161 -2.75 -11.21 -2.84
C SER A 161 -2.20 -10.79 -1.48
N PHE A 162 -0.97 -11.23 -1.14
CA PHE A 162 -0.32 -10.88 0.13
C PHE A 162 -0.03 -9.37 0.25
N GLN A 163 0.00 -8.65 -0.87
CA GLN A 163 0.06 -7.20 -0.86
C GLN A 163 -1.14 -6.60 -0.09
N TYR A 164 -2.35 -7.08 -0.35
CA TYR A 164 -3.53 -6.59 0.38
C TYR A 164 -3.66 -7.19 1.77
N VAL A 165 -3.18 -8.42 1.99
CA VAL A 165 -3.08 -8.98 3.34
C VAL A 165 -2.25 -8.06 4.23
N THR A 166 -1.09 -7.62 3.74
CA THR A 166 -0.20 -6.72 4.48
C THR A 166 -0.72 -5.29 4.59
N LEU A 167 -1.50 -4.80 3.61
CA LEU A 167 -2.19 -3.52 3.72
C LEU A 167 -3.16 -3.51 4.91
N ILE A 168 -4.07 -4.50 4.97
CA ILE A 168 -5.05 -4.60 6.07
C ILE A 168 -4.34 -4.95 7.37
N GLY A 169 -3.34 -5.84 7.33
CA GLY A 169 -2.52 -6.19 8.47
C GLY A 169 -1.81 -4.98 9.09
N GLY A 170 -1.32 -4.04 8.27
CA GLY A 170 -0.71 -2.81 8.74
C GLY A 170 -1.69 -1.93 9.52
N GLN A 171 -2.93 -1.83 9.03
CA GLN A 171 -4.01 -1.12 9.72
C GLN A 171 -4.33 -1.77 11.08
N MET A 172 -4.49 -3.09 11.10
CA MET A 172 -4.80 -3.83 12.32
C MET A 172 -3.67 -3.73 13.35
N LEU A 173 -2.41 -3.78 12.92
CA LEU A 173 -1.26 -3.60 13.80
C LEU A 173 -1.19 -2.19 14.39
N ALA A 174 -1.45 -1.15 13.61
CA ALA A 174 -1.48 0.23 14.11
C ALA A 174 -2.56 0.41 15.19
N LEU A 175 -3.76 -0.14 14.97
CA LEU A 175 -4.84 -0.15 15.95
C LEU A 175 -4.52 -0.97 17.19
N LEU A 176 -3.91 -2.16 17.01
CA LEU A 176 -3.49 -3.01 18.12
C LEU A 176 -2.49 -2.29 19.02
N VAL A 177 -1.51 -1.59 18.44
CA VAL A 177 -0.55 -0.79 19.21
C VAL A 177 -1.26 0.31 20.01
N LEU A 178 -2.22 1.01 19.40
CA LEU A 178 -3.01 2.01 20.14
C LEU A 178 -3.75 1.39 21.33
N VAL A 179 -4.47 0.28 21.12
CA VAL A 179 -5.22 -0.41 22.18
C VAL A 179 -4.30 -0.86 23.30
N VAL A 180 -3.14 -1.45 22.97
CA VAL A 180 -2.14 -1.85 23.97
C VAL A 180 -1.70 -0.63 24.77
N LEU A 181 -1.29 0.46 24.12
CA LEU A 181 -0.85 1.67 24.83
C LEU A 181 -1.95 2.26 25.72
N GLN A 182 -3.20 2.30 25.27
CA GLN A 182 -4.34 2.77 26.08
C GLN A 182 -4.61 1.91 27.32
N ASN A 183 -4.28 0.61 27.29
CA ASN A 183 -4.44 -0.28 28.44
C ASN A 183 -3.29 -0.18 29.45
N PHE A 184 -2.09 0.19 28.99
CA PHE A 184 -0.89 0.28 29.84
C PHE A 184 -0.51 1.70 30.26
N MET A 185 -1.12 2.73 29.67
CA MET A 185 -0.79 4.12 29.91
C MET A 185 -2.04 5.00 30.09
N PRO A 186 -2.01 5.98 31.01
CA PRO A 186 -3.02 7.02 31.08
C PRO A 186 -3.11 7.83 29.78
N LYS A 187 -4.30 8.39 29.50
CA LYS A 187 -4.51 9.24 28.32
C LYS A 187 -3.56 10.45 28.30
N SER A 188 -3.24 11.02 29.47
CA SER A 188 -2.28 12.13 29.62
C SER A 188 -0.92 11.77 29.02
N ASP A 189 -0.37 10.63 29.43
CA ASP A 189 0.96 10.17 29.04
C ASP A 189 0.99 9.81 27.55
N LEU A 190 -0.12 9.22 27.06
CA LEU A 190 -0.29 8.91 25.65
C LEU A 190 -0.29 10.18 24.78
N THR A 191 -0.95 11.24 25.23
CA THR A 191 -0.93 12.55 24.55
C THR A 191 0.40 13.29 24.74
N GLU A 192 1.08 13.13 25.87
CA GLU A 192 2.30 13.88 26.16
C GLU A 192 3.49 13.34 25.36
N TRP A 193 3.72 12.03 25.39
CA TRP A 193 4.89 11.41 24.74
C TRP A 193 4.61 10.03 24.13
N GLY A 194 3.59 9.30 24.61
CA GLY A 194 3.31 7.93 24.19
C GLY A 194 3.02 7.77 22.69
N TRP A 195 2.52 8.83 22.04
CA TRP A 195 2.34 8.88 20.59
C TRP A 195 3.63 8.65 19.78
N ARG A 196 4.82 8.83 20.38
CA ARG A 196 6.12 8.56 19.73
C ARG A 196 6.42 7.06 19.57
N ILE A 197 5.92 6.23 20.48
CA ILE A 197 6.15 4.78 20.52
C ILE A 197 5.77 4.08 19.21
N PRO A 198 4.56 4.25 18.63
CA PRO A 198 4.18 3.55 17.41
C PRO A 198 5.06 3.95 16.21
N PHE A 199 5.54 5.20 16.13
CA PHE A 199 6.48 5.64 15.09
C PHE A 199 7.87 5.00 15.28
N ALA A 200 8.33 4.84 16.52
CA ALA A 200 9.57 4.12 16.81
C ALA A 200 9.47 2.63 16.43
N ILE A 201 8.33 1.98 16.71
CA ILE A 201 8.05 0.60 16.27
C ILE A 201 8.13 0.51 14.74
N GLY A 202 7.54 1.47 14.03
CA GLY A 202 7.61 1.58 12.57
C GLY A 202 9.04 1.70 12.05
N GLY A 203 9.84 2.58 12.65
CA GLY A 203 11.26 2.74 12.36
C GLY A 203 12.04 1.43 12.54
N VAL A 204 11.85 0.73 13.66
CA VAL A 204 12.50 -0.55 13.95
C VAL A 204 12.05 -1.63 12.96
N ALA A 205 10.75 -1.72 12.66
CA ALA A 205 10.23 -2.66 11.69
C ALA A 205 10.83 -2.42 10.29
N ALA A 206 11.04 -1.17 9.90
CA ALA A 206 11.71 -0.83 8.65
C ALA A 206 13.19 -1.25 8.65
N LEU A 207 13.92 -1.15 9.77
CA LEU A 207 15.28 -1.70 9.89
C LEU A 207 15.31 -3.23 9.72
N VAL A 208 14.32 -3.93 10.28
CA VAL A 208 14.15 -5.38 10.08
C VAL A 208 13.91 -5.68 8.59
N VAL A 209 13.07 -4.90 7.90
CA VAL A 209 12.88 -5.04 6.45
C VAL A 209 14.18 -4.79 5.68
N LEU A 210 14.97 -3.77 6.03
CA LEU A 210 16.28 -3.54 5.41
C LEU A 210 17.21 -4.74 5.59
N TRP A 211 17.24 -5.32 6.79
CA TRP A 211 18.02 -6.52 7.06
C TRP A 211 17.54 -7.72 6.22
N LEU A 212 16.22 -7.94 6.14
CA LEU A 212 15.63 -8.99 5.30
C LEU A 212 15.96 -8.80 3.82
N ARG A 213 15.92 -7.56 3.33
CA ARG A 213 16.20 -7.20 1.93
C ARG A 213 17.67 -7.44 1.52
N ARG A 214 18.62 -7.53 2.46
CA ARG A 214 20.01 -7.90 2.14
C ARG A 214 20.10 -9.26 1.44
N SER A 215 19.27 -10.21 1.87
CA SER A 215 19.18 -11.57 1.34
C SER A 215 18.19 -11.73 0.16
N MET A 216 17.68 -10.62 -0.37
CA MET A 216 16.77 -10.63 -1.52
C MET A 216 17.56 -10.78 -2.82
N GLU A 217 17.07 -11.60 -3.74
CA GLU A 217 17.64 -11.77 -5.07
C GLU A 217 17.13 -10.65 -6.01
N GLU A 218 17.92 -10.26 -7.01
CA GLU A 218 17.47 -9.30 -8.02
C GLU A 218 16.63 -10.04 -9.08
N THR A 219 15.45 -9.51 -9.42
CA THR A 219 14.57 -10.15 -10.42
C THR A 219 14.97 -9.83 -11.86
N VAL A 220 15.83 -8.85 -12.04
CA VAL A 220 16.31 -8.38 -13.36
C VAL A 220 17.67 -8.99 -13.62
N SER A 221 17.83 -9.61 -14.79
CA SER A 221 19.14 -10.09 -15.22
C SER A 221 20.12 -8.92 -15.35
N ALA A 222 21.40 -9.18 -15.04
CA ALA A 222 22.46 -8.19 -15.22
C ALA A 222 22.51 -7.68 -16.67
N GLU A 223 22.21 -8.55 -17.64
CA GLU A 223 22.11 -8.23 -19.06
C GLU A 223 21.00 -7.22 -19.37
N GLN A 224 19.81 -7.35 -18.77
CA GLN A 224 18.72 -6.39 -18.92
C GLN A 224 19.04 -5.03 -18.29
N VAL A 225 19.72 -5.03 -17.13
CA VAL A 225 20.23 -3.79 -16.50
C VAL A 225 21.28 -3.11 -17.37
N GLN A 226 22.14 -3.90 -18.05
CA GLN A 226 23.19 -3.40 -18.92
C GLN A 226 22.63 -2.87 -20.25
N ALA A 227 21.63 -3.55 -20.83
CA ALA A 227 20.87 -3.07 -21.99
C ALA A 227 20.13 -1.75 -21.70
N ALA A 228 19.60 -1.56 -20.48
CA ALA A 228 19.00 -0.30 -20.05
C ALA A 228 20.01 0.86 -19.85
N LYS A 229 21.31 0.56 -19.82
CA LYS A 229 22.41 1.53 -19.73
C LYS A 229 23.08 1.81 -21.08
N ALA A 230 22.85 0.97 -22.10
CA ALA A 230 23.43 1.16 -23.41
C ALA A 230 22.93 2.47 -24.06
N PRO A 231 23.79 3.23 -24.76
CA PRO A 231 23.36 4.39 -25.53
C PRO A 231 22.43 3.90 -26.65
N VAL A 232 21.18 4.34 -26.60
CA VAL A 232 20.16 3.98 -27.58
C VAL A 232 20.32 4.85 -28.83
N ALA A 233 20.19 4.24 -30.01
CA ALA A 233 20.28 4.92 -31.30
C ALA A 233 19.26 6.08 -31.38
N ALA A 234 19.60 7.14 -32.11
CA ALA A 234 18.75 8.32 -32.24
C ALA A 234 17.36 7.94 -32.79
N GLY A 235 16.34 7.95 -31.94
CA GLY A 235 14.94 7.65 -32.30
C GLY A 235 14.29 6.54 -31.48
N GLU A 236 15.06 5.64 -30.88
CA GLU A 236 14.54 4.58 -30.02
C GLU A 236 14.37 5.07 -28.56
N ALA A 237 13.26 4.69 -27.94
CA ALA A 237 12.91 5.18 -26.61
C ALA A 237 13.54 4.29 -25.51
N GLN A 238 14.37 4.89 -24.66
CA GLN A 238 15.14 4.18 -23.63
C GLN A 238 14.23 3.51 -22.58
N PRO A 239 14.59 2.33 -22.05
CA PRO A 239 13.92 1.70 -20.91
C PRO A 239 13.74 2.65 -19.72
N GLY A 240 12.56 2.61 -19.08
CA GLY A 240 12.25 3.47 -17.93
C GLY A 240 12.20 4.97 -18.21
N THR A 241 11.97 5.42 -19.46
CA THR A 241 11.76 6.85 -19.77
C THR A 241 10.28 7.22 -19.86
N MET A 242 9.95 8.44 -19.41
CA MET A 242 8.63 9.03 -19.59
C MET A 242 8.23 9.12 -21.07
N LYS A 243 9.20 9.41 -21.95
CA LYS A 243 8.98 9.42 -23.40
C LYS A 243 8.43 8.08 -23.89
N LEU A 244 9.04 6.96 -23.51
CA LEU A 244 8.55 5.62 -23.86
C LEU A 244 7.13 5.39 -23.33
N LEU A 245 6.87 5.78 -22.08
CA LEU A 245 5.57 5.59 -21.43
C LEU A 245 4.45 6.33 -22.17
N PHE A 246 4.65 7.63 -22.46
CA PHE A 246 3.62 8.46 -23.10
C PHE A 246 3.49 8.27 -24.61
N THR A 247 4.52 7.74 -25.29
CA THR A 247 4.46 7.52 -26.74
C THR A 247 3.97 6.11 -27.10
N GLN A 248 4.49 5.07 -26.45
CA GLN A 248 4.20 3.68 -26.80
C GLN A 248 3.22 2.98 -25.85
N TYR A 249 3.22 3.36 -24.57
CA TYR A 249 2.44 2.67 -23.52
C TYR A 249 1.35 3.56 -22.89
N TRP A 250 0.88 4.58 -23.62
CA TRP A 250 -0.15 5.50 -23.14
C TRP A 250 -1.48 4.79 -22.82
N LYS A 251 -1.90 3.84 -23.68
CA LYS A 251 -3.12 3.04 -23.47
C LYS A 251 -3.00 2.14 -22.22
N PRO A 252 -1.94 1.33 -22.06
CA PRO A 252 -1.66 0.62 -20.81
C PRO A 252 -1.65 1.52 -19.57
N LEU A 253 -1.07 2.72 -19.66
CA LEU A 253 -1.07 3.69 -18.57
C LEU A 253 -2.49 4.13 -18.19
N LEU A 254 -3.33 4.47 -19.16
CA LEU A 254 -4.74 4.81 -18.88
C LEU A 254 -5.51 3.64 -18.26
N ILE A 255 -5.30 2.41 -18.74
CA ILE A 255 -5.95 1.23 -18.16
C ILE A 255 -5.50 1.05 -16.70
N CYS A 256 -4.20 1.22 -16.43
CA CYS A 256 -3.66 1.17 -15.08
C CYS A 256 -4.31 2.23 -14.17
N ILE A 257 -4.44 3.48 -14.65
CA ILE A 257 -5.09 4.57 -13.92
C ILE A 257 -6.57 4.24 -13.68
N GLY A 258 -7.33 3.85 -14.71
CA GLY A 258 -8.78 3.60 -14.60
C GLY A 258 -9.11 2.39 -13.72
N VAL A 259 -8.33 1.31 -13.80
CA VAL A 259 -8.49 0.15 -12.92
C VAL A 259 -8.11 0.50 -11.48
N THR A 260 -7.08 1.36 -11.28
CA THR A 260 -6.75 1.86 -9.94
C THR A 260 -7.86 2.74 -9.39
N LEU A 261 -8.36 3.70 -10.18
CA LEU A 261 -9.45 4.60 -9.84
C LEU A 261 -10.66 3.84 -9.31
N GLY A 262 -11.24 2.97 -10.14
CA GLY A 262 -12.45 2.24 -9.78
C GLY A 262 -12.23 1.34 -8.57
N GLY A 263 -11.06 0.70 -8.49
CA GLY A 263 -10.69 -0.14 -7.37
C GLY A 263 -10.47 0.60 -6.05
N THR A 264 -9.82 1.76 -6.09
CA THR A 264 -9.57 2.63 -4.93
C THR A 264 -10.88 3.22 -4.40
N VAL A 265 -11.72 3.76 -5.29
CA VAL A 265 -13.04 4.28 -4.91
C VAL A 265 -13.87 3.18 -4.26
N ALA A 266 -14.01 2.02 -4.89
CA ALA A 266 -14.76 0.90 -4.32
C ALA A 266 -14.18 0.43 -2.98
N PHE A 267 -12.86 0.34 -2.86
CA PHE A 267 -12.19 -0.05 -1.63
C PHE A 267 -12.53 0.92 -0.49
N TYR A 268 -12.37 2.23 -0.69
CA TYR A 268 -12.71 3.21 0.33
C TYR A 268 -14.22 3.28 0.61
N THR A 269 -15.07 3.03 -0.39
CA THR A 269 -16.52 2.91 -0.20
C THR A 269 -16.87 1.79 0.78
N TYR A 270 -16.30 0.59 0.60
CA TYR A 270 -16.64 -0.58 1.42
C TYR A 270 -15.82 -0.73 2.71
N THR A 271 -14.87 0.16 2.97
CA THR A 271 -14.03 0.10 4.20
C THR A 271 -14.22 1.32 5.08
N ASN A 272 -14.15 2.53 4.51
CA ASN A 272 -14.16 3.78 5.28
C ASN A 272 -15.53 4.44 5.24
N PHE A 273 -16.11 4.58 4.05
CA PHE A 273 -17.42 5.22 3.89
C PHE A 273 -18.53 4.38 4.52
N ILE A 274 -18.53 3.06 4.32
CA ILE A 274 -19.57 2.18 4.89
C ILE A 274 -19.62 2.25 6.42
N LEU A 275 -18.47 2.39 7.09
CA LEU A 275 -18.39 2.56 8.54
C LEU A 275 -19.07 3.86 8.97
N LYS A 276 -18.72 4.97 8.30
CA LYS A 276 -19.36 6.27 8.55
C LYS A 276 -20.86 6.21 8.25
N PHE A 277 -21.26 5.56 7.16
CA PHE A 277 -22.64 5.41 6.74
C PHE A 277 -23.48 4.62 7.77
N MET A 278 -22.93 3.55 8.36
CA MET A 278 -23.60 2.82 9.44
C MET A 278 -23.85 3.70 10.68
N ASN A 279 -22.89 4.56 11.03
CA ASN A 279 -23.02 5.47 12.18
C ASN A 279 -24.01 6.60 11.90
N ASP A 280 -23.84 7.30 10.77
CA ASP A 280 -24.53 8.56 10.49
C ASP A 280 -25.91 8.36 9.86
N THR A 281 -26.08 7.31 9.03
CA THR A 281 -27.32 7.07 8.28
C THR A 281 -28.14 5.95 8.91
N SER A 282 -27.53 4.79 9.17
CA SER A 282 -28.22 3.64 9.76
C SER A 282 -28.50 3.84 11.26
N GLY A 283 -27.69 4.67 11.93
CA GLY A 283 -27.82 4.96 13.36
C GLY A 283 -27.41 3.79 14.26
N ILE A 284 -26.49 2.94 13.80
CA ILE A 284 -25.88 1.87 14.60
C ILE A 284 -24.85 2.50 15.54
N ASP A 285 -24.74 1.99 16.77
CA ASP A 285 -23.80 2.51 17.76
C ASP A 285 -22.34 2.40 17.28
N LYS A 286 -21.51 3.39 17.64
CA LYS A 286 -20.10 3.45 17.22
C LYS A 286 -19.28 2.26 17.70
N THR A 287 -19.63 1.69 18.85
CA THR A 287 -18.98 0.50 19.40
C THR A 287 -19.27 -0.70 18.51
N ASP A 288 -20.54 -0.90 18.17
CA ASP A 288 -20.98 -2.00 17.31
C ASP A 288 -20.40 -1.88 15.89
N THR A 289 -20.45 -0.69 15.29
CA THR A 289 -19.86 -0.47 13.96
C THR A 289 -18.35 -0.67 13.93
N SER A 290 -17.65 -0.31 15.01
CA SER A 290 -16.21 -0.58 15.14
C SER A 290 -15.91 -2.08 15.22
N VAL A 291 -16.72 -2.84 15.99
CA VAL A 291 -16.60 -4.31 16.09
C VAL A 291 -16.89 -4.98 14.74
N ILE A 292 -17.96 -4.55 14.05
CA ILE A 292 -18.30 -5.00 12.70
C ILE A 292 -17.12 -4.80 11.75
N ASN A 293 -16.59 -3.57 11.71
CA ASN A 293 -15.51 -3.22 10.80
C ASN A 293 -14.23 -4.02 11.09
N PHE A 294 -13.88 -4.21 12.37
CA PHE A 294 -12.73 -5.02 12.75
C PHE A 294 -12.84 -6.45 12.22
N TRP A 295 -13.95 -7.14 12.49
CA TRP A 295 -14.14 -8.52 12.06
C TRP A 295 -14.29 -8.65 10.54
N ALA A 296 -14.98 -7.71 9.90
CA ALA A 296 -15.15 -7.71 8.46
C ALA A 296 -13.81 -7.55 7.73
N LEU A 297 -12.97 -6.61 8.16
CA LEU A 297 -11.62 -6.43 7.61
C LEU A 297 -10.70 -7.63 7.92
N PHE A 298 -10.79 -8.20 9.12
CA PHE A 298 -10.01 -9.37 9.48
C PHE A 298 -10.35 -10.58 8.59
N ILE A 299 -11.64 -10.87 8.40
CA ILE A 299 -12.08 -11.95 7.51
C ILE A 299 -11.69 -11.64 6.06
N PHE A 300 -11.89 -10.40 5.61
CA PHE A 300 -11.53 -9.97 4.27
C PHE A 300 -10.03 -10.12 3.99
N MET A 301 -9.17 -9.82 4.97
CA MET A 301 -7.73 -10.06 4.91
C MET A 301 -7.42 -11.55 4.67
N LEU A 302 -8.09 -12.46 5.39
CA LEU A 302 -7.92 -13.90 5.23
C LEU A 302 -8.48 -14.43 3.90
N LEU A 303 -9.44 -13.73 3.29
CA LEU A 303 -10.01 -14.09 1.99
C LEU A 303 -9.11 -13.66 0.81
N GLN A 304 -8.20 -12.70 0.98
CA GLN A 304 -7.32 -12.25 -0.11
C GLN A 304 -6.56 -13.40 -0.82
N PRO A 305 -5.91 -14.34 -0.10
CA PRO A 305 -5.24 -15.47 -0.74
C PRO A 305 -6.20 -16.43 -1.43
N VAL A 306 -7.44 -16.56 -0.96
CA VAL A 306 -8.48 -17.37 -1.61
C VAL A 306 -8.82 -16.79 -2.97
N TYR A 307 -9.07 -15.48 -3.06
CA TYR A 307 -9.29 -14.81 -4.35
C TYR A 307 -8.06 -14.91 -5.27
N GLY A 308 -6.85 -14.83 -4.71
CA GLY A 308 -5.61 -15.06 -5.46
C GLY A 308 -5.55 -16.46 -6.10
N ILE A 309 -5.94 -17.50 -5.36
CA ILE A 309 -6.02 -18.89 -5.88
C ILE A 309 -7.11 -19.00 -6.96
N ILE A 310 -8.28 -18.38 -6.74
CA ILE A 310 -9.36 -18.38 -7.72
C ILE A 310 -8.87 -17.70 -9.02
N SER A 311 -8.14 -16.59 -8.92
CA SER A 311 -7.55 -15.94 -10.09
C SER A 311 -6.55 -16.80 -10.84
N ASP A 312 -5.77 -17.63 -10.14
CA ASP A 312 -4.81 -18.51 -10.78
C ASP A 312 -5.52 -19.66 -11.55
N LYS A 313 -6.73 -20.04 -11.15
CA LYS A 313 -7.54 -21.08 -11.83
C LYS A 313 -8.46 -20.53 -12.93
N VAL A 314 -9.17 -19.45 -12.65
CA VAL A 314 -10.22 -18.89 -13.52
C VAL A 314 -9.66 -17.81 -14.46
N GLY A 315 -8.50 -17.25 -14.14
CA GLY A 315 -7.89 -16.13 -14.86
C GLY A 315 -8.27 -14.76 -14.27
N ARG A 316 -7.53 -13.72 -14.66
CA ARG A 316 -7.62 -12.38 -14.06
C ARG A 316 -8.82 -11.58 -14.58
N LYS A 317 -9.08 -11.68 -15.90
CA LYS A 317 -10.16 -10.93 -16.57
C LYS A 317 -11.55 -11.26 -16.01
N PRO A 318 -11.94 -12.53 -15.77
CA PRO A 318 -13.24 -12.83 -15.17
C PRO A 318 -13.43 -12.23 -13.78
N LEU A 319 -12.39 -12.21 -12.93
CA LEU A 319 -12.47 -11.58 -11.61
C LEU A 319 -12.67 -10.07 -11.69
N LEU A 320 -11.96 -9.38 -12.59
CA LEU A 320 -12.13 -7.94 -12.79
C LEU A 320 -13.51 -7.60 -13.36
N LEU A 321 -14.02 -8.40 -14.29
CA LEU A 321 -15.38 -8.23 -14.82
C LEU A 321 -16.42 -8.49 -13.74
N TRP A 322 -16.23 -9.52 -12.91
CA TRP A 322 -17.10 -9.78 -11.77
C TRP A 322 -17.11 -8.59 -10.81
N PHE A 323 -15.95 -8.07 -10.42
CA PHE A 323 -15.82 -6.86 -9.60
C PHE A 323 -16.56 -5.68 -10.23
N GLY A 324 -16.31 -5.38 -11.52
CA GLY A 324 -16.92 -4.24 -12.20
C GLY A 324 -18.44 -4.35 -12.32
N ILE A 325 -18.94 -5.51 -12.75
CA ILE A 325 -20.39 -5.73 -12.94
C ILE A 325 -21.11 -5.75 -11.59
N THR A 326 -20.61 -6.53 -10.63
CA THR A 326 -21.26 -6.63 -9.32
C THR A 326 -21.12 -5.34 -8.51
N GLY A 327 -20.00 -4.63 -8.62
CA GLY A 327 -19.84 -3.31 -8.04
C GLY A 327 -20.89 -2.32 -8.55
N VAL A 328 -21.12 -2.24 -9.86
CA VAL A 328 -22.14 -1.33 -10.41
C VAL A 328 -23.55 -1.75 -10.01
N LEU A 329 -23.87 -3.04 -10.09
CA LEU A 329 -25.25 -3.51 -9.84
C LEU A 329 -25.63 -3.57 -8.36
N PHE A 330 -24.71 -3.95 -7.48
CA PHE A 330 -25.01 -4.27 -6.08
C PHE A 330 -24.59 -3.19 -5.08
N THR A 331 -23.77 -2.19 -5.45
CA THR A 331 -23.42 -1.12 -4.49
C THR A 331 -24.64 -0.35 -4.00
N TRP A 332 -25.52 0.08 -4.92
CA TRP A 332 -26.71 0.82 -4.55
C TRP A 332 -27.67 -0.03 -3.70
N PRO A 333 -28.08 -1.26 -4.12
CA PRO A 333 -28.91 -2.12 -3.28
C PRO A 333 -28.31 -2.38 -1.89
N LEU A 334 -27.00 -2.64 -1.82
CA LEU A 334 -26.31 -2.92 -0.57
C LEU A 334 -26.40 -1.73 0.40
N LEU A 335 -26.09 -0.52 -0.08
CA LEU A 335 -26.16 0.67 0.76
C LEU A 335 -27.61 1.05 1.13
N SER A 336 -28.58 0.84 0.23
CA SER A 336 -30.00 1.06 0.52
C SER A 336 -30.56 0.05 1.53
N MET A 337 -30.11 -1.21 1.50
CA MET A 337 -30.46 -2.17 2.54
C MET A 337 -29.80 -1.80 3.87
N LEU A 338 -28.54 -1.36 3.82
CA LEU A 338 -27.78 -0.97 4.99
C LEU A 338 -28.39 0.25 5.69
N SER A 339 -28.93 1.22 4.95
CA SER A 339 -29.55 2.42 5.55
C SER A 339 -30.81 2.11 6.36
N ASN A 340 -31.47 0.98 6.08
CA ASN A 340 -32.72 0.60 6.72
C ASN A 340 -32.54 -0.42 7.86
N THR A 341 -31.35 -0.97 8.04
CA THR A 341 -31.07 -1.92 9.12
C THR A 341 -30.35 -1.25 10.29
N LYS A 342 -30.77 -1.60 11.51
CA LYS A 342 -30.05 -1.31 12.75
C LYS A 342 -29.43 -2.54 13.40
N ASP A 343 -29.71 -3.72 12.85
CA ASP A 343 -29.18 -4.97 13.36
C ASP A 343 -27.69 -5.10 13.01
N PRO A 344 -26.78 -5.17 14.02
CA PRO A 344 -25.35 -5.24 13.79
C PRO A 344 -24.93 -6.45 12.95
N PHE A 345 -25.62 -7.59 13.09
CA PHE A 345 -25.28 -8.80 12.34
C PHE A 345 -25.63 -8.67 10.85
N THR A 346 -26.81 -8.14 10.54
CA THR A 346 -27.20 -7.83 9.16
C THR A 346 -26.26 -6.80 8.53
N ALA A 347 -25.88 -5.75 9.28
CA ALA A 347 -24.93 -4.74 8.82
C ALA A 347 -23.54 -5.35 8.51
N PHE A 348 -23.07 -6.27 9.36
CA PHE A 348 -21.85 -7.04 9.10
C PHE A 348 -21.93 -7.86 7.82
N LEU A 349 -23.04 -8.58 7.58
CA LEU A 349 -23.21 -9.37 6.34
C LEU A 349 -23.23 -8.50 5.09
N LEU A 350 -23.87 -7.33 5.16
CA LEU A 350 -23.91 -6.37 4.06
C LEU A 350 -22.51 -5.79 3.78
N MET A 351 -21.77 -5.40 4.83
CA MET A 351 -20.38 -4.96 4.68
C MET A 351 -19.51 -6.06 4.07
N MET A 352 -19.64 -7.29 4.54
CA MET A 352 -18.95 -8.45 3.97
C MET A 352 -19.30 -8.66 2.50
N GLY A 353 -20.56 -8.47 2.09
CA GLY A 353 -20.97 -8.51 0.68
C GLY A 353 -20.17 -7.52 -0.18
N GLY A 354 -20.00 -6.28 0.29
CA GLY A 354 -19.21 -5.25 -0.40
C GLY A 354 -17.72 -5.59 -0.45
N LEU A 355 -17.17 -6.12 0.65
CA LEU A 355 -15.79 -6.58 0.71
C LEU A 355 -15.55 -7.78 -0.23
N LEU A 356 -16.48 -8.71 -0.33
CA LEU A 356 -16.41 -9.80 -1.31
C LEU A 356 -16.36 -9.25 -2.74
N ILE A 357 -17.19 -8.26 -3.07
CA ILE A 357 -17.19 -7.58 -4.37
C ILE A 357 -15.80 -7.00 -4.70
N VAL A 358 -15.23 -6.23 -3.78
CA VAL A 358 -13.92 -5.60 -4.02
C VAL A 358 -12.75 -6.60 -3.93
N GLY A 359 -12.96 -7.78 -3.33
CA GLY A 359 -12.04 -8.92 -3.31
C GLY A 359 -11.57 -9.36 -4.69
N GLY A 360 -12.44 -9.28 -5.69
CA GLY A 360 -12.14 -9.60 -7.09
C GLY A 360 -11.08 -8.68 -7.72
N TYR A 361 -10.97 -7.44 -7.25
CA TYR A 361 -9.94 -6.49 -7.68
C TYR A 361 -8.70 -6.55 -6.77
N THR A 362 -8.89 -6.43 -5.46
CA THR A 362 -7.82 -6.24 -4.47
C THR A 362 -6.75 -7.33 -4.54
N SER A 363 -7.16 -8.60 -4.56
CA SER A 363 -6.25 -9.75 -4.57
C SER A 363 -5.30 -9.82 -5.78
N ILE A 364 -5.68 -9.27 -6.93
CA ILE A 364 -4.94 -9.40 -8.21
C ILE A 364 -4.46 -8.07 -8.78
N ASN A 365 -4.84 -6.96 -8.15
CA ASN A 365 -4.56 -5.60 -8.59
C ASN A 365 -3.10 -5.40 -9.01
N ALA A 366 -2.15 -5.73 -8.13
CA ALA A 366 -0.72 -5.55 -8.38
C ALA A 366 -0.24 -6.36 -9.61
N LEU A 367 -0.71 -7.60 -9.75
CA LEU A 367 -0.37 -8.47 -10.86
C LEU A 367 -0.94 -7.97 -12.19
N VAL A 368 -2.23 -7.62 -12.23
CA VAL A 368 -2.90 -7.12 -13.44
C VAL A 368 -2.15 -5.92 -13.99
N LYS A 369 -1.78 -4.97 -13.13
CA LYS A 369 -1.03 -3.78 -13.52
C LYS A 369 0.36 -4.13 -14.05
N ALA A 370 1.07 -5.04 -13.38
CA ALA A 370 2.41 -5.47 -13.79
C ALA A 370 2.40 -6.16 -15.17
N GLU A 371 1.35 -6.91 -15.49
CA GLU A 371 1.21 -7.61 -16.78
C GLU A 371 0.84 -6.68 -17.95
N LEU A 372 0.36 -5.45 -17.69
CA LEU A 372 0.10 -4.44 -18.74
C LEU A 372 1.37 -3.90 -19.40
N PHE A 373 2.51 -4.00 -18.71
CA PHE A 373 3.77 -3.39 -19.15
C PHE A 373 4.87 -4.43 -19.36
N PRO A 374 5.72 -4.24 -20.39
CA PRO A 374 6.92 -5.05 -20.56
C PRO A 374 7.93 -4.76 -19.46
N ALA A 375 8.80 -5.73 -19.18
CA ALA A 375 9.76 -5.67 -18.06
C ALA A 375 10.70 -4.45 -18.10
N SER A 376 10.89 -3.82 -19.26
CA SER A 376 11.74 -2.64 -19.48
C SER A 376 11.16 -1.31 -19.00
N ILE A 377 9.85 -1.23 -18.74
CA ILE A 377 9.18 -0.02 -18.25
C ILE A 377 8.16 -0.33 -17.14
N ARG A 378 8.12 -1.58 -16.67
CA ARG A 378 7.06 -2.08 -15.81
C ARG A 378 7.02 -1.34 -14.48
N ALA A 379 8.16 -1.10 -13.84
CA ALA A 379 8.17 -0.44 -12.54
C ALA A 379 7.66 1.00 -12.66
N LEU A 380 8.11 1.75 -13.68
CA LEU A 380 7.64 3.11 -13.94
C LEU A 380 6.15 3.16 -14.32
N GLY A 381 5.71 2.30 -15.25
CA GLY A 381 4.33 2.29 -15.75
C GLY A 381 3.31 1.92 -14.67
N VAL A 382 3.62 0.90 -13.87
CA VAL A 382 2.78 0.50 -12.73
C VAL A 382 2.80 1.56 -11.64
N GLY A 383 3.99 1.98 -11.22
CA GLY A 383 4.17 2.93 -10.13
C GLY A 383 3.48 4.25 -10.40
N LEU A 384 3.74 4.86 -11.57
CA LEU A 384 3.20 6.17 -11.91
C LEU A 384 1.68 6.13 -12.09
N GLY A 385 1.16 5.14 -12.81
CA GLY A 385 -0.29 4.99 -13.02
C GLY A 385 -1.05 4.79 -11.71
N TYR A 386 -0.51 3.97 -10.82
CA TYR A 386 -1.06 3.78 -9.47
C TYR A 386 -1.00 5.07 -8.63
N ALA A 387 0.16 5.72 -8.61
CA ALA A 387 0.38 6.90 -7.77
C ALA A 387 -0.49 8.08 -8.21
N ILE A 388 -0.64 8.33 -9.52
CA ILE A 388 -1.54 9.38 -10.03
C ILE A 388 -2.98 9.11 -9.58
N ALA A 389 -3.47 7.89 -9.81
CA ALA A 389 -4.85 7.55 -9.44
C ALA A 389 -5.09 7.70 -7.93
N ASN A 390 -4.21 7.16 -7.10
CA ASN A 390 -4.36 7.18 -5.63
C ASN A 390 -4.06 8.56 -5.00
N SER A 391 -3.49 9.50 -5.76
CA SER A 391 -3.29 10.89 -5.27
C SER A 391 -4.47 11.78 -5.61
N LEU A 392 -5.25 11.43 -6.63
CA LEU A 392 -6.40 12.19 -7.10
C LEU A 392 -7.73 11.69 -6.50
N PHE A 393 -7.79 10.41 -6.12
CA PHE A 393 -8.98 9.70 -5.64
C PHE A 393 -8.60 8.78 -4.48
#